data_AF-A0A6P6DB74-F1
#
_entry.id   AF-A0A6P6DB74-F1
#
_cell.length_a   1.000
_cell.length_b   1.000
_cell.length_c   1.000
_cell.angle_alpha   90.00
_cell.angle_beta   90.00
_cell.angle_gamma   90.00
#
_symmetry.space_group_name_H-M   'P 1'
#
loop_
_entity.id
_entity.type
_entity.pdbx_description
1 polymer ?
#
loop_
_entity_poly.entity_id
_entity_poly.type
_entity_poly.pdbx_seq_one_letter_code
_entity_poly.pdbx_strand_id
1 'polypeptide(L)'
;MAERLLIGALKSGKNTKIVTLNGKKMTKMPSTLGKLPRLKTLDLQNNLIPKVCPEISALTQFQDLKLREFYCEENPLILMQPFAAKHQENIWSLKEITSRFVLNQLAEENPFLMNAIEHYPEVRSIISGGKNCAICGKFFLTVWLECVQFVPPSKNWKISKNLQLVPLRILLCSYKCFNQRDPNLFGISQE
;
A
#
# COMPACT_ATOMS: atom_id res chain seq x y z
N MET A 1 -28.78 -17.61 22.94
CA MET A 1 -27.51 -18.04 23.58
C MET A 1 -26.56 -16.86 23.75
N ALA A 2 -26.23 -16.12 22.68
CA ALA A 2 -25.42 -14.89 22.70
C ALA A 2 -25.88 -13.84 23.74
N GLU A 3 -27.17 -13.49 23.78
CA GLU A 3 -27.71 -12.49 24.73
C GLU A 3 -27.49 -12.86 26.21
N ARG A 4 -27.52 -14.15 26.54
CA ARG A 4 -27.35 -14.60 27.93
C ARG A 4 -25.95 -14.30 28.46
N LEU A 5 -24.95 -14.22 27.56
CA LEU A 5 -23.57 -13.95 27.92
C LEU A 5 -23.35 -12.49 28.34
N LEU A 6 -24.26 -11.58 27.99
CA LEU A 6 -24.21 -10.17 28.39
C LEU A 6 -25.04 -9.84 29.64
N ILE A 7 -25.80 -10.79 30.19
CA ILE A 7 -26.67 -10.52 31.36
C ILE A 7 -25.86 -9.96 32.54
N GLY A 8 -24.65 -10.48 32.79
CA GLY A 8 -23.76 -9.97 33.83
C GLY A 8 -23.30 -8.53 33.55
N ALA A 9 -22.86 -8.25 32.31
CA ALA A 9 -22.44 -6.93 31.87
C ALA A 9 -23.56 -5.88 31.93
N LEU A 10 -24.80 -6.29 31.63
CA LEU A 10 -25.99 -5.44 31.72
C LEU A 10 -26.44 -5.22 33.17
N LYS A 11 -26.32 -6.24 34.04
CA LYS A 11 -26.63 -6.14 35.48
C LYS A 11 -25.62 -5.25 36.22
N SER A 12 -24.35 -5.27 35.83
CA SER A 12 -23.31 -4.37 36.36
C SER A 12 -23.54 -2.89 35.99
N GLY A 13 -24.60 -2.59 35.24
CA GLY A 13 -25.03 -1.25 34.93
C GLY A 13 -24.16 -0.56 33.88
N LYS A 14 -24.58 0.65 33.51
CA LYS A 14 -24.04 1.53 32.45
C LYS A 14 -22.54 1.85 32.53
N ASN A 15 -21.77 1.22 33.44
CA ASN A 15 -20.35 1.44 33.67
C ASN A 15 -19.42 0.36 33.11
N THR A 16 -19.95 -0.70 32.52
CA THR A 16 -19.14 -1.73 31.85
C THR A 16 -18.33 -1.11 30.70
N LYS A 17 -17.00 -1.13 30.84
CA LYS A 17 -16.06 -0.60 29.83
C LYS A 17 -15.46 -1.70 28.96
N ILE A 18 -15.42 -2.93 29.44
CA ILE A 18 -14.76 -4.05 28.77
C ILE A 18 -15.73 -5.23 28.75
N VAL A 19 -15.92 -5.83 27.57
CA VAL A 19 -16.67 -7.07 27.38
C VAL A 19 -15.80 -8.05 26.62
N THR A 20 -15.59 -9.24 27.19
CA THR A 20 -14.80 -10.31 26.59
C THR A 20 -15.67 -11.55 26.40
N LEU A 21 -15.87 -11.95 25.14
CA LEU A 21 -16.67 -13.09 24.71
C LEU A 21 -15.91 -13.98 23.72
N ASN A 22 -14.59 -14.04 23.85
CA ASN A 22 -13.71 -14.88 23.02
C ASN A 22 -14.07 -16.37 23.13
N GLY A 23 -14.07 -17.08 22.00
CA GLY A 23 -14.13 -18.55 22.00
C GLY A 23 -15.48 -19.14 22.39
N LYS A 24 -16.58 -18.37 22.33
CA LYS A 24 -17.91 -18.78 22.81
C LYS A 24 -18.77 -19.48 21.74
N LYS A 25 -18.20 -19.81 20.58
CA LYS A 25 -18.90 -20.43 19.44
C LYS A 25 -20.16 -19.64 19.04
N MET A 26 -20.14 -18.32 19.21
CA MET A 26 -21.28 -17.45 18.94
C MET A 26 -21.51 -17.36 17.44
N THR A 27 -22.72 -17.65 16.98
CA THR A 27 -23.11 -17.49 15.57
C THR A 27 -23.75 -16.14 15.27
N LYS A 28 -23.99 -15.33 16.29
CA LYS A 28 -24.56 -13.98 16.20
C LYS A 28 -23.95 -13.08 17.27
N MET A 29 -23.70 -11.84 16.90
CA MET A 29 -23.34 -10.80 17.86
C MET A 29 -24.59 -10.37 18.65
N PRO A 30 -24.50 -10.11 19.97
CA PRO A 30 -25.68 -9.75 20.77
C PRO A 30 -26.18 -8.34 20.43
N SER A 31 -27.48 -8.19 20.19
CA SER A 31 -28.09 -6.88 19.91
C SER A 31 -28.11 -5.98 21.15
N THR A 32 -28.01 -6.55 22.35
CA THR A 32 -27.96 -5.78 23.60
C THR A 32 -26.64 -5.03 23.83
N LEU A 33 -25.62 -5.19 22.99
CA LEU A 33 -24.37 -4.42 23.06
C LEU A 33 -24.61 -2.90 22.99
N GLY A 34 -25.58 -2.45 22.19
CA GLY A 34 -25.94 -1.03 22.12
C GLY A 34 -26.44 -0.43 23.44
N LYS A 35 -26.78 -1.26 24.43
CA LYS A 35 -27.23 -0.82 25.76
C LYS A 35 -26.07 -0.58 26.75
N LEU A 36 -24.82 -0.70 26.31
CA LEU A 36 -23.62 -0.47 27.12
C LEU A 36 -22.96 0.87 26.74
N PRO A 37 -23.45 2.03 27.24
CA PRO A 37 -23.04 3.34 26.77
C PRO A 37 -21.60 3.72 27.11
N ARG A 38 -20.94 2.99 28.02
CA ARG A 38 -19.54 3.22 28.42
C ARG A 38 -18.59 2.16 27.89
N LEU A 39 -19.05 1.24 27.03
CA LEU A 39 -18.21 0.20 26.47
C LEU A 39 -17.08 0.82 25.63
N LYS A 40 -15.83 0.48 25.96
CA LYS A 40 -14.61 0.93 25.32
C LYS A 40 -13.88 -0.20 24.59
N THR A 41 -13.94 -1.42 25.14
CA THR A 41 -13.28 -2.59 24.55
C THR A 41 -14.29 -3.72 24.39
N LEU A 42 -14.36 -4.28 23.18
CA LEU A 42 -15.18 -5.45 22.85
C LEU A 42 -14.30 -6.51 22.21
N ASP A 43 -14.19 -7.66 22.85
CA ASP A 43 -13.49 -8.83 22.33
C ASP A 43 -14.48 -9.95 21.99
N LEU A 44 -14.55 -10.27 20.69
CA LEU A 44 -15.36 -11.31 20.07
C LEU A 44 -14.50 -12.32 19.29
N GLN A 45 -13.19 -12.36 19.47
CA GLN A 45 -12.30 -13.25 18.75
C GLN A 45 -12.72 -14.73 18.83
N ASN A 46 -12.35 -15.54 17.84
CA ASN A 46 -12.57 -16.98 17.82
C ASN A 46 -14.06 -17.38 17.99
N ASN A 47 -14.96 -16.68 17.30
CA ASN A 47 -16.38 -17.02 17.24
C ASN A 47 -16.80 -17.36 15.81
N LEU A 48 -18.09 -17.59 15.57
CA LEU A 48 -18.66 -17.97 14.28
C LEU A 48 -19.62 -16.89 13.77
N ILE A 49 -19.33 -15.61 14.06
CA ILE A 49 -20.22 -14.48 13.75
C ILE A 49 -20.03 -14.11 12.27
N PRO A 50 -21.07 -14.20 11.41
CA PRO A 50 -20.93 -13.91 9.98
C PRO A 50 -21.12 -12.42 9.64
N LYS A 51 -21.68 -11.64 10.55
CA LYS A 51 -21.92 -10.20 10.36
C LYS A 51 -22.05 -9.47 11.69
N VAL A 52 -21.69 -8.19 11.68
CA VAL A 52 -21.96 -7.28 12.80
C VAL A 52 -23.47 -7.05 12.97
N CYS A 53 -23.91 -6.79 14.21
CA CYS A 53 -25.30 -6.42 14.49
C CYS A 53 -25.53 -4.93 14.25
N PRO A 54 -26.73 -4.49 13.83
CA PRO A 54 -27.03 -3.08 13.59
C PRO A 54 -26.80 -2.18 14.82
N GLU A 55 -27.03 -2.71 16.02
CA GLU A 55 -26.93 -1.97 17.28
C GLU A 55 -25.48 -1.59 17.64
N ILE A 56 -24.46 -2.15 16.98
CA ILE A 56 -23.07 -1.72 17.15
C ILE A 56 -22.86 -0.26 16.71
N SER A 57 -23.71 0.23 15.80
CA SER A 57 -23.69 1.62 15.34
C SER A 57 -23.84 2.63 16.48
N ALA A 58 -24.53 2.27 17.57
CA ALA A 58 -24.66 3.11 18.75
C ALA A 58 -23.33 3.30 19.52
N LEU A 59 -22.34 2.44 19.26
CA LEU A 59 -21.01 2.46 19.87
C LEU A 59 -19.93 3.04 18.94
N THR A 60 -20.22 3.15 17.63
CA THR A 60 -19.24 3.51 16.59
C THR A 60 -19.66 4.75 15.77
N GLN A 61 -20.44 5.66 16.35
CA GLN A 61 -20.82 6.89 15.64
C GLN A 61 -19.59 7.77 15.38
N PHE A 62 -19.49 8.34 14.17
CA PHE A 62 -18.32 9.04 13.64
C PHE A 62 -17.84 10.23 14.51
N GLN A 63 -18.71 10.82 15.34
CA GLN A 63 -18.38 11.93 16.23
C GLN A 63 -18.31 11.55 17.73
N ASP A 64 -18.78 10.36 18.11
CA ASP A 64 -18.79 9.87 19.49
C ASP A 64 -18.43 8.38 19.48
N LEU A 65 -17.19 8.10 19.07
CA LEU A 65 -16.65 6.74 19.01
C LEU A 65 -16.45 6.23 20.44
N LYS A 66 -17.48 5.59 20.97
CA LYS A 66 -17.44 5.02 22.33
C LYS A 66 -16.50 3.84 22.36
N LEU A 67 -16.61 2.94 21.39
CA LEU A 67 -15.75 1.79 21.26
C LEU A 67 -14.36 2.22 20.74
N ARG A 68 -13.32 1.92 21.51
CA ARG A 68 -11.92 2.23 21.19
C ARG A 68 -11.19 1.01 20.64
N GLU A 69 -11.53 -0.16 21.15
CA GLU A 69 -10.90 -1.44 20.79
C GLU A 69 -11.98 -2.43 20.38
N PHE A 70 -11.82 -3.02 19.20
CA PHE A 70 -12.74 -4.03 18.68
C PHE A 70 -11.95 -5.21 18.12
N TYR A 71 -11.91 -6.30 18.88
CA TYR A 71 -11.26 -7.54 18.50
C TYR A 71 -12.30 -8.51 17.96
N CYS A 72 -12.16 -8.91 16.70
CA CYS A 72 -13.11 -9.76 15.98
C CYS A 72 -12.45 -10.74 15.01
N GLU A 73 -11.15 -10.95 15.18
CA GLU A 73 -10.34 -11.90 14.43
C GLU A 73 -10.92 -13.32 14.51
N GLU A 74 -10.61 -14.15 13.52
CA GLU A 74 -11.08 -15.54 13.44
C GLU A 74 -12.62 -15.69 13.42
N ASN A 75 -13.34 -14.63 13.03
CA ASN A 75 -14.77 -14.69 12.74
C ASN A 75 -15.02 -14.65 11.22
N PRO A 76 -16.06 -15.34 10.71
CA PRO A 76 -16.44 -15.29 9.30
C PRO A 76 -16.83 -13.89 8.80
N LEU A 77 -17.11 -12.92 9.68
CA LEU A 77 -17.38 -11.52 9.33
C LEU A 77 -16.16 -10.79 8.75
N ILE A 78 -14.94 -11.28 9.01
CA ILE A 78 -13.71 -10.76 8.41
C ILE A 78 -13.41 -11.59 7.16
N LEU A 79 -13.67 -11.00 6.00
CA LEU A 79 -13.36 -11.63 4.72
C LEU A 79 -11.85 -11.55 4.48
N MET A 80 -11.14 -12.65 4.70
CA MET A 80 -9.72 -12.81 4.35
C MET A 80 -9.56 -13.14 2.86
N GLN A 81 -10.20 -12.38 1.98
CA GLN A 81 -10.11 -12.56 0.53
C GLN A 81 -9.24 -11.47 -0.10
N PRO A 82 -8.21 -11.83 -0.88
CA PRO A 82 -7.41 -10.86 -1.62
C PRO A 82 -8.29 -10.08 -2.60
N PHE A 83 -8.25 -8.74 -2.54
CA PHE A 83 -8.85 -7.87 -3.54
C PHE A 83 -7.75 -7.35 -4.48
N ALA A 84 -7.91 -7.57 -5.78
CA ALA A 84 -7.01 -7.02 -6.78
C ALA A 84 -7.44 -5.59 -7.14
N ALA A 85 -6.69 -4.59 -6.66
CA ALA A 85 -6.89 -3.20 -7.05
C ALA A 85 -6.52 -3.01 -8.54
N LYS A 86 -7.48 -2.55 -9.36
CA LYS A 86 -7.22 -2.13 -10.74
C LYS A 86 -6.51 -0.77 -10.71
N HIS A 87 -5.19 -0.76 -10.84
CA HIS A 87 -4.47 0.48 -11.13
C HIS A 87 -4.78 0.92 -12.57
N GLN A 88 -5.31 2.13 -12.74
CA GLN A 88 -5.40 2.73 -14.07
C GLN A 88 -3.98 2.92 -14.62
N GLU A 89 -3.76 2.54 -15.88
CA GLU A 89 -2.50 2.83 -16.55
C GLU A 89 -2.25 4.34 -16.47
N ASN A 90 -1.07 4.72 -15.98
CA ASN A 90 -0.74 6.13 -15.80
C ASN A 90 -0.78 6.84 -17.16
N ILE A 91 -1.69 7.81 -17.31
CA ILE A 91 -1.65 8.74 -18.42
C ILE A 91 -0.48 9.69 -18.17
N TRP A 92 0.60 9.53 -18.94
CA TRP A 92 1.75 10.42 -18.86
C TRP A 92 1.34 11.85 -19.28
N SER A 93 1.96 12.85 -18.66
CA SER A 93 1.79 14.23 -19.13
C SER A 93 2.31 14.35 -20.56
N LEU A 94 1.78 15.31 -21.33
CA LEU A 94 2.28 15.57 -22.68
C LEU A 94 3.79 15.85 -22.67
N LYS A 95 4.29 16.54 -21.63
CA LYS A 95 5.73 16.76 -21.43
C LYS A 95 6.49 15.43 -21.36
N GLU A 96 6.02 14.47 -20.58
CA GLU A 96 6.66 13.16 -20.44
C GLU A 96 6.60 12.38 -21.76
N ILE A 97 5.44 12.34 -22.43
CA ILE A 97 5.27 11.65 -23.73
C ILE A 97 6.21 12.22 -24.78
N THR A 98 6.19 13.54 -24.96
CA THR A 98 7.03 14.22 -25.95
C THR A 98 8.51 14.06 -25.63
N SER A 99 8.90 14.11 -24.36
CA SER A 99 10.31 13.96 -23.98
C SER A 99 10.84 12.55 -24.23
N ARG A 100 10.01 11.53 -23.98
CA ARG A 100 10.35 10.14 -24.35
C ARG A 100 10.56 9.98 -25.84
N PHE A 101 9.67 10.58 -26.64
CA PHE A 101 9.81 10.57 -28.10
C PHE A 101 11.12 11.21 -28.55
N VAL A 102 11.38 12.45 -28.10
CA VAL A 102 12.59 13.19 -28.45
C VAL A 102 13.85 12.44 -28.02
N LEU A 103 13.92 11.95 -26.79
CA LEU A 103 15.09 11.22 -26.29
C LEU A 103 15.35 9.93 -27.08
N ASN A 104 14.32 9.18 -27.47
CA ASN A 104 14.50 7.99 -28.30
C ASN A 104 15.02 8.35 -29.70
N GLN A 105 14.47 9.40 -30.32
CA GLN A 105 14.93 9.84 -31.64
C GLN A 105 16.37 10.36 -31.63
N LEU A 106 16.81 10.99 -30.53
CA LEU A 106 18.21 11.39 -30.36
C LEU A 106 19.14 10.19 -30.16
N ALA A 107 18.68 9.15 -29.46
CA ALA A 107 19.43 7.90 -29.32
C ALA A 107 19.57 7.16 -30.66
N GLU A 108 18.64 7.37 -31.59
CA GLU A 108 18.71 6.92 -32.98
C GLU A 108 19.48 7.88 -33.91
N GLU A 109 20.14 8.89 -33.34
CA GLU A 109 20.95 9.88 -34.07
C GLU A 109 20.15 10.63 -35.16
N ASN A 110 18.87 10.92 -34.93
CA ASN A 110 18.02 11.62 -35.88
C ASN A 110 18.61 13.01 -36.24
N PRO A 111 19.06 13.24 -37.49
CA PRO A 111 19.80 14.45 -37.85
C PRO A 111 18.98 15.74 -37.70
N PHE A 112 17.68 15.66 -38.00
CA PHE A 112 16.77 16.80 -37.89
C PHE A 112 16.64 17.24 -36.43
N LEU A 113 16.42 16.30 -35.51
CA LEU A 113 16.26 16.61 -34.10
C LEU A 113 17.57 17.04 -33.45
N MET A 114 18.70 16.43 -33.82
CA MET A 114 20.02 16.84 -33.34
C MET A 114 20.28 18.32 -33.65
N ASN A 115 20.05 18.75 -34.90
CA ASN A 115 20.22 20.15 -35.30
C ASN A 115 19.14 21.07 -34.68
N ALA A 116 17.88 20.64 -34.63
CA ALA A 116 16.80 21.45 -34.08
C ALA A 116 17.04 21.79 -32.60
N ILE A 117 17.49 20.84 -31.78
CA ILE A 117 17.68 21.03 -30.34
C ILE A 117 18.76 22.06 -30.00
N GLU A 118 19.75 22.26 -30.87
CA GLU A 118 20.74 23.32 -30.69
C GLU A 118 20.10 24.72 -30.64
N HIS A 119 18.98 24.90 -31.33
CA HIS A 119 18.25 26.16 -31.40
C HIS A 119 17.22 26.35 -30.27
N TYR A 120 16.96 25.31 -29.46
CA TYR A 120 15.96 25.33 -28.37
C TYR A 120 16.60 24.95 -27.02
N PRO A 121 17.29 25.89 -26.34
CA PRO A 121 18.03 25.60 -25.10
C PRO A 121 17.13 25.10 -23.96
N GLU A 122 15.88 25.55 -23.91
CA GLU A 122 14.86 25.08 -22.95
C GLU A 122 14.58 23.58 -23.11
N VAL A 123 14.46 23.09 -24.35
CA VAL A 123 14.26 21.66 -24.63
C VAL A 123 15.49 20.88 -24.20
N ARG A 124 16.69 21.38 -24.53
CA ARG A 124 17.95 20.76 -24.10
C ARG A 124 18.06 20.64 -22.58
N SER A 125 17.66 21.70 -21.87
CA SER A 125 17.59 21.70 -20.40
C SER A 125 16.63 20.63 -19.88
N ILE A 126 15.42 20.54 -20.43
CA ILE A 126 14.42 19.53 -20.05
C ILE A 126 14.94 18.11 -20.25
N ILE A 127 15.47 17.79 -21.44
CA ILE A 127 15.91 16.43 -21.77
C ILE A 127 17.21 16.04 -21.07
N SER A 128 18.02 17.01 -20.60
CA SER A 128 19.22 16.73 -19.81
C SER A 128 18.93 16.00 -18.48
N GLY A 129 17.70 16.14 -17.97
CA GLY A 129 17.21 15.40 -16.80
C GLY A 129 16.70 13.98 -17.11
N GLY A 130 16.81 13.54 -18.37
CA GLY A 130 16.40 12.23 -18.83
C GLY A 130 17.13 11.09 -18.12
N LYS A 131 16.38 10.03 -17.82
CA LYS A 131 16.85 8.81 -17.16
C LYS A 131 16.52 7.60 -18.01
N ASN A 132 17.25 6.52 -17.79
CA ASN A 132 17.01 5.24 -18.44
C ASN A 132 16.36 4.26 -17.48
N CYS A 133 15.32 3.59 -17.95
CA CYS A 133 14.65 2.56 -17.17
C CYS A 133 15.55 1.34 -17.08
N ALA A 134 15.88 0.89 -15.87
CA ALA A 134 16.74 -0.29 -15.72
C ALA A 134 16.12 -1.60 -16.22
N ILE A 135 14.79 -1.63 -16.44
CA ILE A 135 14.08 -2.82 -16.92
C ILE A 135 13.91 -2.80 -18.44
N CYS A 136 13.39 -1.72 -19.01
CA CYS A 136 13.09 -1.67 -20.45
C CYS A 136 14.12 -0.89 -21.28
N GLY A 137 15.12 -0.28 -20.65
CA GLY A 137 16.14 0.55 -21.31
C GLY A 137 15.65 1.90 -21.83
N LYS A 138 14.33 2.11 -21.92
CA LYS A 138 13.74 3.33 -22.50
C LYS A 138 13.97 4.56 -21.63
N PHE A 139 14.10 5.70 -22.29
CA PHE A 139 14.20 7.01 -21.66
C PHE A 139 12.89 7.45 -20.98
N PHE A 140 13.01 8.28 -19.96
CA PHE A 140 11.91 8.94 -19.25
C PHE A 140 12.40 10.18 -18.47
N LEU A 141 11.53 11.13 -18.13
CA LEU A 141 11.91 12.30 -17.32
C LEU A 141 11.49 12.16 -15.86
N THR A 142 10.22 11.86 -15.63
CA THR A 142 9.63 11.79 -14.30
C THR A 142 9.90 10.44 -13.68
N VAL A 143 10.53 10.44 -12.50
CA VAL A 143 10.76 9.20 -11.75
C VAL A 143 9.40 8.66 -11.35
N TRP A 144 9.09 7.49 -11.89
CA TRP A 144 7.83 6.83 -11.60
C TRP A 144 7.95 6.00 -10.33
N LEU A 145 9.07 5.27 -10.17
CA LEU A 145 9.42 4.59 -8.93
C LEU A 145 10.92 4.60 -8.72
N GLU A 146 11.32 4.98 -7.51
CA GLU A 146 12.67 4.72 -7.02
C GLU A 146 12.74 3.33 -6.44
N CYS A 147 13.79 2.60 -6.78
CA CYS A 147 13.97 1.22 -6.40
C CYS A 147 15.39 0.99 -5.87
N VAL A 148 15.55 -0.09 -5.12
CA VAL A 148 16.85 -0.64 -4.74
C VAL A 148 16.91 -2.06 -5.27
N GLN A 149 18.03 -2.40 -5.92
CA GLN A 149 18.40 -3.78 -6.20
C GLN A 149 19.62 -4.14 -5.38
N PHE A 150 19.58 -5.29 -4.73
CA PHE A 150 20.72 -5.84 -4.01
C PHE A 150 21.51 -6.75 -4.95
N VAL A 151 22.76 -6.38 -5.23
CA VAL A 151 23.63 -7.15 -6.14
C VAL A 151 24.93 -7.56 -5.44
N PRO A 152 25.57 -8.66 -5.86
CA PRO A 152 26.91 -8.98 -5.41
C PRO A 152 27.90 -7.87 -5.80
N PRO A 153 28.82 -7.48 -4.91
CA PRO A 153 29.80 -6.46 -5.22
C PRO A 153 30.80 -6.93 -6.28
N SER A 154 31.33 -5.98 -7.06
CA SER A 154 32.34 -6.27 -8.07
C SER A 154 33.63 -6.80 -7.45
N LYS A 155 34.28 -7.75 -8.15
CA LYS A 155 35.56 -8.36 -7.72
C LYS A 155 36.68 -7.34 -7.49
N ASN A 156 36.57 -6.15 -8.10
CA ASN A 156 37.60 -5.12 -8.05
C ASN A 156 37.41 -4.14 -6.88
N TRP A 157 36.35 -4.27 -6.08
CA TRP A 157 36.07 -3.37 -4.96
C TRP A 157 36.85 -3.80 -3.72
N LYS A 158 37.52 -2.85 -3.06
CA LYS A 158 38.17 -3.08 -1.76
C LYS A 158 37.13 -3.02 -0.65
N ILE A 159 36.44 -4.12 -0.41
CA ILE A 159 35.35 -4.25 0.56
C ILE A 159 35.57 -5.39 1.55
N SER A 160 34.87 -5.32 2.68
CA SER A 160 34.88 -6.37 3.70
C SER A 160 34.41 -7.71 3.13
N LYS A 161 35.06 -8.81 3.54
CA LYS A 161 34.69 -10.18 3.16
C LYS A 161 33.28 -10.58 3.62
N ASN A 162 32.72 -9.87 4.60
CA ASN A 162 31.39 -10.12 5.14
C ASN A 162 30.26 -9.44 4.32
N LEU A 163 30.60 -8.52 3.41
CA LEU A 163 29.62 -7.80 2.59
C LEU A 163 29.25 -8.63 1.36
N GLN A 164 28.11 -9.32 1.42
CA GLN A 164 27.66 -10.20 0.33
C GLN A 164 26.86 -9.46 -0.76
N LEU A 165 26.11 -8.43 -0.38
CA LEU A 165 25.26 -7.66 -1.28
C LEU A 165 25.44 -6.16 -1.02
N VAL A 166 25.34 -5.38 -2.09
CA VAL A 166 25.32 -3.92 -2.03
C VAL A 166 24.01 -3.40 -2.61
N PRO A 167 23.37 -2.41 -1.95
CA PRO A 167 22.19 -1.76 -2.49
C PRO A 167 22.58 -0.81 -3.61
N LEU A 168 22.00 -1.00 -4.80
CA LEU A 168 22.11 -0.09 -5.92
C LEU A 168 20.79 0.61 -6.15
N ARG A 169 20.83 1.95 -6.23
CA ARG A 169 19.66 2.75 -6.59
C ARG A 169 19.34 2.53 -8.07
N ILE A 170 18.08 2.22 -8.33
CA ILE A 170 17.52 1.97 -9.65
C ILE A 170 16.30 2.83 -9.86
N LEU A 171 16.12 3.35 -11.08
CA LEU A 171 14.97 4.17 -11.44
C LEU A 171 14.15 3.47 -12.51
N LEU A 172 12.84 3.42 -12.28
CA LEU A 172 11.90 2.78 -13.20
C LEU A 172 10.93 3.80 -13.79
N CYS A 173 10.52 3.52 -15.03
CA CYS A 173 9.68 4.43 -15.80
C CYS A 173 8.17 4.17 -15.66
N SER A 174 7.76 3.07 -15.01
CA SER A 174 6.35 2.67 -14.84
C SER A 174 6.17 1.47 -13.89
N TYR A 175 4.95 1.31 -13.35
CA TYR A 175 4.53 0.08 -12.65
C TYR A 175 4.63 -1.16 -13.55
N LYS A 176 4.41 -1.03 -14.86
CA LYS A 176 4.55 -2.15 -15.81
C LYS A 176 5.97 -2.71 -15.78
N CYS A 177 6.98 -1.84 -15.79
CA CYS A 177 8.37 -2.24 -15.63
C CYS A 177 8.64 -2.82 -14.22
N PHE A 178 8.08 -2.21 -13.17
CA PHE A 178 8.21 -2.73 -11.81
C PHE A 178 7.58 -4.13 -11.63
N ASN A 179 6.49 -4.44 -12.31
CA ASN A 179 5.84 -5.75 -12.23
C ASN A 179 6.56 -6.82 -13.06
N GLN A 180 7.51 -6.42 -13.91
CA GLN A 180 8.38 -7.32 -14.69
C GLN A 180 9.79 -7.43 -14.08
N ARG A 181 9.97 -6.96 -12.84
CA ARG A 181 11.28 -6.90 -12.17
C ARG A 181 11.78 -8.27 -11.72
N ASP A 182 13.09 -8.34 -11.47
CA ASP A 182 13.72 -9.43 -10.71
C ASP A 182 13.25 -9.44 -9.24
N PRO A 183 13.10 -10.61 -8.59
CA PRO A 183 12.69 -10.70 -7.18
C PRO A 183 13.56 -9.90 -6.19
N ASN A 184 14.82 -9.61 -6.52
CA ASN A 184 15.74 -8.86 -5.66
C ASN A 184 15.64 -7.33 -5.85
N LEU A 185 14.67 -6.84 -6.62
CA LEU A 185 14.39 -5.43 -6.81
C LEU A 185 13.18 -5.01 -5.98
N PHE A 186 13.36 -3.99 -5.15
CA PHE A 186 12.37 -3.49 -4.20
C PHE A 186 12.07 -2.02 -4.47
N GLY A 187 10.79 -1.64 -4.42
CA GLY A 187 10.38 -0.24 -4.51
C GLY A 187 10.66 0.48 -3.19
N ILE A 188 11.14 1.72 -3.26
CA ILE A 188 11.28 2.60 -2.10
C ILE A 188 9.98 3.36 -1.95
N SER A 189 9.29 3.16 -0.84
CA SER A 189 8.16 4.01 -0.44
C SER A 189 8.71 5.20 0.34
N GLN A 190 8.27 6.41 0.00
CA GLN A 190 8.44 7.57 0.88
C GLN A 190 7.18 7.62 1.76
N GLU A 191 7.35 7.45 3.07
CA GLU A 191 6.31 7.77 4.06
C GLU A 191 6.14 9.29 4.18
#